data_AF-A0A2E6MUH8-F1
#
_entry.id   AF-A0A2E6MUH8-F1
#
_cell.length_a   1.000
_cell.length_b   1.000
_cell.length_c   1.000
_cell.angle_alpha   90.00
_cell.angle_beta   90.00
_cell.angle_gamma   90.00
#
_symmetry.space_group_name_H-M   'P 1'
#
loop_
_entity.id
_entity.type
_entity.pdbx_description
1 polymer ?
#
loop_
_entity_poly.entity_id
_entity_poly.type
_entity_poly.pdbx_seq_one_letter_code
_entity_poly.pdbx_strand_id
1 'polypeptide(L)' 'MADKYDVYREALVMEEDTVWPEDVEIANKAIIHRALHDGAEDCASIEYVRTHTGFCRRITASAEDIQRVS' A
#
# COMPACT_ATOMS: atom_id res chain seq x y z
N MET A 1 -2.56 -9.07 -10.55
CA MET A 1 -3.70 -9.59 -9.76
C MET A 1 -3.38 -9.20 -8.34
N ALA A 2 -4.25 -8.47 -7.65
CA ALA A 2 -3.98 -8.09 -6.26
C ALA A 2 -3.74 -9.36 -5.43
N ASP A 3 -2.66 -9.36 -4.66
CA ASP A 3 -2.44 -10.35 -3.62
C ASP A 3 -3.38 -10.05 -2.44
N LYS A 4 -3.66 -11.10 -1.66
CA LYS A 4 -4.26 -10.92 -0.34
C LYS A 4 -3.18 -10.54 0.66
N TYR A 5 -3.57 -9.86 1.74
CA TYR A 5 -2.70 -9.65 2.89
C TYR A 5 -2.12 -10.99 3.38
N ASP A 6 -0.79 -11.10 3.42
CA ASP A 6 -0.07 -12.32 3.77
C ASP A 6 0.90 -12.00 4.91
N VAL A 7 0.60 -12.52 6.10
CA VAL A 7 1.36 -12.28 7.34
C VAL A 7 2.83 -12.68 7.20
N TYR A 8 3.15 -13.72 6.42
CA TYR A 8 4.54 -14.17 6.25
C TYR A 8 5.32 -13.26 5.32
N ARG A 9 4.69 -12.79 4.23
CA ARG A 9 5.34 -11.82 3.33
C ARG A 9 5.47 -10.47 4.00
N GLU A 10 4.48 -10.07 4.78
CA GLU A 10 4.49 -8.84 5.57
C GLU A 10 5.68 -8.79 6.54
N ALA A 11 5.95 -9.89 7.25
CA ALA A 11 7.08 -9.96 8.17
C ALA A 11 8.45 -9.77 7.49
N LEU A 12 8.51 -9.86 6.16
CA LEU A 12 9.71 -9.69 5.33
C LEU A 12 9.69 -8.38 4.53
N VAL A 13 8.72 -7.50 4.78
CA VAL A 13 8.64 -6.19 4.13
C VAL A 13 9.75 -5.29 4.67
N MET A 14 10.54 -4.76 3.74
CA MET A 14 11.64 -3.82 4.02
C MET A 14 11.38 -2.44 3.42
N GLU A 15 10.49 -2.37 2.42
CA GLU A 15 10.23 -1.18 1.63
C GLU A 15 8.72 -1.03 1.39
N GLU A 16 8.28 0.20 1.27
CA GLU A 16 6.87 0.58 1.11
C GLU A 16 6.75 1.47 -0.12
N ASP A 17 5.80 1.14 -0.98
CA ASP A 17 5.50 1.89 -2.19
C ASP A 17 3.99 2.05 -2.36
N THR A 18 3.53 3.25 -2.70
CA THR A 18 2.12 3.50 -3.02
C THR A 18 1.98 3.94 -4.46
N VAL A 19 1.18 3.20 -5.22
CA VAL A 19 0.74 3.60 -6.56
C VAL A 19 -0.50 4.47 -6.40
N TRP A 20 -0.38 5.73 -6.80
CA TRP A 20 -1.46 6.72 -6.70
C TRP A 20 -2.32 6.72 -7.96
N PRO A 21 -3.65 6.85 -7.83
CA PRO A 21 -4.52 7.03 -8.97
C PRO A 21 -4.27 8.41 -9.61
N GLU A 22 -4.32 8.48 -10.94
CA GLU A 22 -4.05 9.70 -11.68
C GLU A 22 -5.22 10.71 -11.59
N ASP A 23 -6.45 10.21 -11.40
CA ASP A 23 -7.69 11.00 -11.39
C ASP A 23 -8.05 11.61 -10.02
N VAL A 24 -7.25 11.39 -8.98
CA VAL A 24 -7.53 11.90 -7.62
C VAL A 24 -6.43 12.85 -7.19
N GLU A 25 -6.81 14.08 -6.85
CA GLU A 25 -5.90 15.04 -6.24
C GLU A 25 -5.75 14.71 -4.74
N ILE A 26 -4.50 14.48 -4.32
CA ILE A 26 -4.17 14.02 -2.98
C ILE A 26 -3.31 15.08 -2.31
N ALA A 27 -3.89 15.81 -1.35
CA ALA A 27 -3.25 16.94 -0.70
C ALA A 27 -1.99 16.55 0.09
N ASN A 28 -2.03 15.45 0.84
CA ASN A 28 -0.93 15.01 1.71
C ASN A 28 -0.51 13.56 1.44
N LYS A 29 0.07 13.31 0.26
CA LYS A 29 0.51 11.96 -0.16
C LYS A 29 1.38 11.24 0.88
N ALA A 30 2.27 11.94 1.58
CA ALA A 30 3.14 11.32 2.58
C ALA A 30 2.36 10.81 3.82
N ILE A 31 1.36 11.57 4.28
CA ILE A 31 0.53 11.18 5.43
C ILE A 31 -0.37 10.01 5.03
N ILE A 32 -1.00 10.12 3.87
CA ILE A 32 -1.89 9.08 3.33
C ILE A 32 -1.10 7.81 3.04
N HIS A 33 0.12 7.91 2.47
CA HIS A 33 1.01 6.78 2.28
C HIS A 33 1.21 6.04 3.59
N ARG A 34 1.61 6.76 4.64
CA ARG A 34 1.84 6.15 5.94
C ARG A 34 0.59 5.47 6.47
N ALA A 35 -0.56 6.14 6.40
CA ALA A 35 -1.81 5.61 6.92
C ALA A 35 -2.32 4.38 6.14
N LEU A 36 -2.16 4.34 4.82
CA LEU A 36 -2.46 3.16 4.00
C LEU A 36 -1.60 1.96 4.41
N HIS A 37 -0.31 2.21 4.63
CA HIS A 37 0.65 1.18 4.98
C HIS A 37 0.51 0.69 6.45
N ASP A 38 0.10 1.57 7.37
CA ASP A 38 -0.24 1.17 8.75
C ASP A 38 -1.53 0.33 8.80
N GLY A 39 -2.48 0.57 7.90
CA GLY A 39 -3.72 -0.20 7.73
C GLY A 39 -3.74 -1.04 6.45
N ALA A 40 -2.62 -1.70 6.14
CA ALA A 40 -2.47 -2.42 4.88
C ALA A 40 -3.49 -3.54 4.70
N GLU A 41 -3.91 -4.24 5.77
CA GLU A 41 -4.91 -5.31 5.73
C GLU A 41 -6.28 -4.87 5.19
N ASP A 42 -6.62 -3.59 5.35
CA ASP A 42 -7.87 -2.99 4.88
C ASP A 42 -7.80 -2.50 3.43
N CYS A 43 -6.62 -2.55 2.79
CA CYS A 43 -6.44 -2.04 1.44
C CYS A 43 -6.95 -3.04 0.39
N ALA A 44 -7.70 -2.55 -0.59
CA ALA A 44 -8.32 -3.40 -1.60
C ALA A 44 -7.31 -4.05 -2.57
N SER A 45 -6.14 -3.42 -2.78
CA SER A 45 -5.11 -3.89 -3.72
C SER A 45 -3.72 -3.80 -3.12
N ILE A 46 -3.22 -4.95 -2.69
CA ILE A 46 -1.87 -5.13 -2.13
C ILE A 46 -1.08 -6.05 -3.05
N GLU A 47 0.20 -5.75 -3.24
CA GLU A 47 1.15 -6.61 -3.94
C GLU A 47 2.44 -6.70 -3.13
N TYR A 48 3.01 -7.90 -3.06
CA TYR A 48 4.31 -8.12 -2.42
C TYR A 48 5.36 -8.38 -3.49
N VAL A 49 6.15 -7.36 -3.81
CA VAL A 49 7.19 -7.44 -4.83
C VAL A 49 8.48 -7.92 -4.19
N ARG A 50 9.01 -9.07 -4.64
CA ARG A 50 10.27 -9.60 -4.12
C ARG A 50 11.44 -8.67 -4.47
N THR A 51 12.19 -8.25 -3.47
CA THR A 51 13.41 -7.45 -3.62
C THR A 51 14.64 -8.28 -3.24
N HIS A 52 15.84 -7.70 -3.32
CA HIS A 52 17.08 -8.39 -2.97
C HIS A 52 17.16 -8.75 -1.48
N THR A 53 16.59 -7.90 -0.63
CA THR A 53 16.69 -7.99 0.84
C THR A 53 15.39 -8.42 1.52
N GLY A 54 14.29 -8.58 0.78
CA GLY A 54 13.00 -8.97 1.33
C GLY A 54 11.87 -8.77 0.33
N PHE A 55 10.83 -8.07 0.78
CA PHE A 55 9.71 -7.63 -0.06
C PHE A 55 9.54 -6.12 0.02
N CYS A 56 9.11 -5.53 -1.09
CA CYS A 56 8.48 -4.24 -1.12
C CYS A 56 6.96 -4.46 -1.11
N ARG A 57 6.28 -3.90 -0.11
CA ARG A 57 4.83 -3.86 -0.10
C ARG A 57 4.40 -2.71 -0.99
N ARG A 58 3.68 -3.05 -2.06
CA ARG A 58 3.06 -2.09 -2.96
C ARG A 58 1.56 -2.05 -2.73
N ILE A 59 1.03 -0.87 -2.41
CA ILE A 59 -0.41 -0.64 -2.32
C ILE A 59 -0.84 0.20 -3.52
N THR A 60 -1.83 -0.29 -4.27
CA THR A 60 -2.49 0.53 -5.29
C THR A 60 -3.66 1.24 -4.62
N ALA A 61 -3.49 2.53 -4.35
CA ALA A 61 -4.48 3.32 -3.63
C ALA A 61 -5.74 3.50 -4.49
N SER A 62 -6.88 3.01 -4.00
CA SER A 62 -8.18 3.35 -4.58
C SER A 62 -8.70 4.68 -4.02
N ALA A 63 -9.72 5.26 -4.66
CA ALA A 63 -10.41 6.42 -4.10
C ALA A 63 -11.04 6.13 -2.72
N GLU A 64 -11.52 4.90 -2.51
CA GLU A 64 -12.08 4.44 -1.23
C GLU A 64 -11.00 4.35 -0.15
N ASP A 65 -9.82 3.82 -0.50
CA ASP A 65 -8.67 3.75 0.40
C ASP A 65 -8.21 5.15 0.83
N ILE A 66 -8.11 6.08 -0.13
CA ILE A 66 -7.74 7.48 0.14
C ILE A 66 -8.78 8.14 1.03
N GLN A 67 -10.07 7.98 0.73
CA GLN A 67 -11.14 8.57 1.54
C GLN A 67 -11.16 8.03 2.98
N ARG A 68 -10.82 6.75 3.17
CA ARG A 68 -10.76 6.11 4.49
C ARG A 68 -9.66 6.69 5.39
N VAL A 69 -8.54 7.12 4.81
CA VAL A 69 -7.35 7.54 5.56
C VAL A 69 -7.00 9.04 5.45
N SER A 70 -7.80 9.81 4.71
CA SER A 70 -7.62 11.26 4.52
C SER A 70 -8.17 12.11 5.65
#